data_AF-A0AAI8MCQ0-F1
#
_entry.id   AF-A0AAI8MCQ0-F1
#
_cell.length_a   1.000
_cell.length_b   1.000
_cell.length_c   1.000
_cell.angle_alpha   90.00
_cell.angle_beta   90.00
_cell.angle_gamma   90.00
#
_symmetry.space_group_name_H-M   'P 1'
#
loop_
_entity.id
_entity.type
_entity.pdbx_description
1 polymer ?
#
loop_
_entity_poly.entity_id
_entity_poly.type
_entity_poly.pdbx_seq_one_letter_code
_entity_poly.pdbx_strand_id
1 'polypeptide(L)'
;MARRVNQSVARFRKLTEELKAEVHAEAVKELNAQADNLARLMVLAAPHDEGNLEHSVRKVPDRTKDTVVRVVAGGRLTTRPAVSSKPFDYARGDEFGTAKMTARPFFFPTYRLTKKKMISAMKRKLTKSIKNRSAE
;
A
#
# COMPACT_ATOMS: atom_id res chain seq x y z
N MET A 1 -45.08 10.68 25.73
CA MET A 1 -43.90 10.81 26.61
C MET A 1 -42.67 11.11 25.76
N ALA A 2 -42.13 12.33 25.79
CA ALA A 2 -40.90 12.68 25.07
C ALA A 2 -39.68 12.05 25.77
N ARG A 3 -38.93 11.21 25.05
CA ARG A 3 -37.72 10.56 25.55
C ARG A 3 -36.67 11.64 25.84
N ARG A 4 -36.41 11.95 27.11
CA ARG A 4 -35.29 12.83 27.51
C ARG A 4 -34.00 12.22 26.96
N VAL A 5 -33.43 12.86 25.94
CA VAL A 5 -32.14 12.45 25.39
C VAL A 5 -31.07 12.78 26.41
N ASN A 6 -30.31 11.77 26.83
CA ASN A 6 -29.18 11.97 27.72
C ASN A 6 -28.10 12.76 26.98
N GLN A 7 -27.89 14.02 27.38
CA GLN A 7 -26.98 14.95 26.73
C GLN A 7 -25.53 14.46 26.72
N SER A 8 -25.08 13.77 27.77
CA SER A 8 -23.73 13.21 27.84
C SER A 8 -23.54 12.08 26.81
N VAL A 9 -24.55 11.23 26.64
CA VAL A 9 -24.54 10.18 25.61
C VAL A 9 -24.54 10.77 24.21
N ALA A 10 -25.33 11.83 23.97
CA ALA A 10 -25.37 12.51 22.68
C ALA A 10 -24.01 13.15 22.33
N ARG A 11 -23.37 13.83 23.29
CA ARG A 11 -22.03 14.40 23.13
C ARG A 11 -20.97 13.34 22.85
N PHE A 12 -20.96 12.26 23.62
CA PHE A 12 -20.01 11.16 23.42
C PHE A 12 -20.15 10.51 22.05
N ARG A 13 -21.38 10.29 21.57
CA ARG A 13 -21.63 9.77 20.22
C ARG A 13 -21.10 10.71 19.14
N LYS A 14 -21.37 12.02 19.26
CA LYS A 14 -20.86 13.01 18.32
C LYS A 14 -19.32 12.99 18.27
N LEU A 15 -18.67 13.01 19.43
CA LEU A 15 -17.21 12.95 19.53
C LEU A 15 -16.63 11.68 18.89
N THR A 16 -17.25 10.52 19.14
CA THR A 16 -16.77 9.24 18.60
C THR A 16 -16.94 9.14 17.09
N GLU A 17 -18.03 9.67 16.52
CA GLU A 17 -18.20 9.70 15.07
C GLU A 17 -17.20 10.66 14.39
N GLU A 18 -16.98 11.84 14.97
CA GLU A 18 -15.95 12.77 14.47
C GLU A 18 -14.55 12.15 14.54
N LEU A 19 -14.20 11.52 15.66
CA LEU A 19 -12.91 10.84 15.83
C LEU A 19 -12.72 9.71 14.80
N LYS A 20 -13.77 8.90 14.55
CA LYS A 20 -13.70 7.84 13.53
C LYS A 20 -13.41 8.41 12.15
N ALA A 21 -14.12 9.47 11.76
CA ALA A 21 -13.95 10.10 10.46
C ALA A 21 -12.52 10.66 10.28
N GLU A 22 -11.99 11.33 11.30
CA GLU A 22 -10.63 11.87 11.28
C GLU A 22 -9.57 10.77 11.22
N VAL A 23 -9.65 9.77 12.11
CA VAL A 23 -8.70 8.65 12.16
C VAL A 23 -8.73 7.88 10.84
N HIS A 24 -9.92 7.70 10.25
CA HIS A 24 -10.07 7.07 8.95
C HIS A 24 -9.38 7.86 7.84
N ALA A 25 -9.64 9.16 7.74
CA ALA A 25 -9.01 10.02 6.74
C ALA A 25 -7.48 10.01 6.85
N GLU A 26 -6.94 10.08 8.07
CA GLU A 26 -5.49 10.04 8.28
C GLU A 26 -4.91 8.63 7.99
N ALA A 27 -5.64 7.56 8.31
CA ALA A 27 -5.25 6.20 7.95
C ALA A 27 -5.11 6.03 6.43
N VAL A 28 -6.12 6.47 5.66
CA VAL A 28 -6.12 6.36 4.21
C VAL A 28 -5.00 7.20 3.60
N LYS A 29 -4.76 8.40 4.12
CA LYS A 29 -3.67 9.28 3.68
C LYS A 29 -2.29 8.64 3.92
N GLU A 30 -2.04 8.15 5.12
CA GLU A 30 -0.76 7.51 5.45
C GLU A 30 -0.57 6.20 4.68
N LEU A 31 -1.63 5.39 4.50
CA LEU A 31 -1.59 4.17 3.71
C LEU A 31 -1.15 4.45 2.26
N ASN A 32 -1.73 5.48 1.64
CA ASN A 32 -1.36 5.89 0.29
C ASN A 32 0.10 6.36 0.22
N ALA A 33 0.55 7.17 1.17
CA ALA A 33 1.93 7.63 1.23
C ALA A 33 2.93 6.46 1.39
N GLN A 34 2.61 5.48 2.24
CA GLN A 34 3.44 4.28 2.40
C GLN A 34 3.46 3.41 1.14
N ALA A 35 2.32 3.29 0.43
CA ALA A 35 2.26 2.57 -0.83
C ALA A 35 3.07 3.26 -1.94
N ASP A 36 3.00 4.59 -2.05
CA ASP A 36 3.78 5.37 -3.01
C ASP A 36 5.28 5.27 -2.72
N ASN A 37 5.66 5.29 -1.44
CA ASN A 37 7.05 5.08 -1.04
C ASN A 37 7.54 3.65 -1.35
N LEU A 38 6.72 2.63 -1.10
CA LEU A 38 7.04 1.25 -1.43
C LEU A 38 7.25 1.07 -2.94
N ALA A 39 6.35 1.62 -3.76
CA ALA A 39 6.46 1.58 -5.21
C ALA A 39 7.76 2.26 -5.69
N ARG A 40 8.09 3.45 -5.16
CA ARG A 40 9.35 4.14 -5.49
C ARG A 40 10.57 3.30 -5.14
N LEU A 41 10.60 2.68 -3.96
CA LEU A 41 11.72 1.83 -3.54
C LEU A 41 11.85 0.58 -4.41
N MET A 42 10.72 0.00 -4.83
CA MET A 42 10.73 -1.14 -5.77
C MET A 42 11.25 -0.74 -7.15
N VAL A 43 10.92 0.47 -7.63
CA VAL A 43 11.48 1.03 -8.88
C VAL A 43 12.99 1.19 -8.78
N LEU A 44 13.48 1.76 -7.68
CA LEU A 44 14.93 1.95 -7.45
C LEU A 44 15.70 0.63 -7.28
N ALA A 45 15.03 -0.42 -6.82
CA ALA A 45 15.62 -1.75 -6.67
C ALA A 45 15.52 -2.59 -7.95
N ALA A 46 14.70 -2.18 -8.93
CA ALA A 46 14.49 -2.94 -10.14
C ALA A 46 15.75 -2.86 -11.03
N PRO A 47 16.11 -3.97 -11.72
CA PRO A 47 17.13 -3.93 -12.77
C PRO A 47 16.80 -2.88 -13.84
N HIS A 48 17.79 -2.06 -14.22
CA HIS A 48 17.64 -0.98 -15.19
C HIS A 48 18.14 -1.33 -16.61
N ASP A 49 18.67 -2.55 -16.77
CA ASP A 49 19.46 -2.93 -17.93
C ASP A 49 18.66 -2.88 -19.23
N GLU A 50 17.51 -3.56 -19.29
CA GLU A 50 16.66 -3.61 -20.49
C GLU A 50 15.17 -3.85 -20.16
N GLY A 51 14.29 -2.94 -20.58
CA GLY A 51 12.84 -3.14 -20.60
C GLY A 51 12.02 -2.09 -19.84
N ASN A 52 10.75 -2.40 -19.62
CA ASN A 52 9.76 -1.53 -18.96
C ASN A 52 9.45 -1.99 -17.53
N LEU A 53 10.39 -2.69 -16.87
CA LEU A 53 10.16 -3.28 -15.55
C LEU A 53 9.88 -2.20 -14.50
N GLU A 54 10.68 -1.13 -14.47
CA GLU A 54 10.46 0.02 -13.60
C GLU A 54 9.07 0.65 -13.81
N HIS A 55 8.68 0.85 -15.07
CA HIS A 55 7.37 1.42 -15.43
C HIS A 55 6.20 0.48 -15.15
N SER A 56 6.46 -0.80 -14.86
CA SER A 56 5.42 -1.78 -14.51
C SER A 56 5.00 -1.69 -13.04
N VAL A 57 5.87 -1.14 -12.17
CA VAL A 57 5.61 -0.98 -10.75
C VAL A 57 4.58 0.12 -10.54
N ARG A 58 3.45 -0.22 -9.94
CA ARG A 58 2.34 0.73 -9.73
C ARG A 58 1.54 0.43 -8.48
N LYS A 59 0.97 1.50 -7.92
CA LYS A 59 -0.06 1.45 -6.89
C LYS A 59 -1.41 1.13 -7.55
N VAL A 60 -2.16 0.21 -6.95
CA VAL A 60 -3.50 -0.20 -7.35
C VAL A 60 -4.40 -0.09 -6.11
N PRO A 61 -5.22 0.98 -6.01
CA PRO A 61 -6.25 1.07 -5.00
C PRO A 61 -7.25 -0.09 -5.13
N ASP A 62 -7.82 -0.52 -4.01
CA ASP A 62 -8.96 -1.42 -4.06
C ASP A 62 -10.21 -0.70 -4.59
N ARG A 63 -11.11 -1.45 -5.22
CA ARG A 63 -12.35 -0.89 -5.81
C ARG A 63 -13.43 -0.61 -4.77
N THR A 64 -13.36 -1.28 -3.62
CA THR A 64 -14.42 -1.30 -2.61
C THR A 64 -14.00 -0.67 -1.28
N LYS A 65 -12.69 -0.70 -0.97
CA LYS A 65 -12.16 -0.24 0.32
C LYS A 65 -10.96 0.68 0.11
N ASP A 66 -11.09 1.95 0.49
CA ASP A 66 -9.97 2.90 0.47
C ASP A 66 -8.87 2.60 1.50
N THR A 67 -9.17 1.79 2.51
CA THR A 67 -8.21 1.24 3.47
C THR A 67 -7.37 0.08 2.92
N VAL A 68 -7.51 -0.26 1.63
CA VAL A 68 -6.76 -1.33 0.99
C VAL A 68 -6.09 -0.80 -0.27
N VAL A 69 -4.77 -0.92 -0.30
CA VAL A 69 -3.94 -0.51 -1.44
C VAL A 69 -2.95 -1.64 -1.73
N ARG A 70 -2.84 -2.02 -3.01
CA ARG A 70 -1.85 -2.99 -3.48
C ARG A 70 -0.75 -2.27 -4.25
N VAL A 71 0.49 -2.71 -4.09
CA VAL A 71 1.57 -2.37 -5.01
C VAL A 71 1.84 -3.61 -5.85
N VAL A 72 1.86 -3.44 -7.16
CA VAL A 72 2.06 -4.54 -8.11
C VAL A 72 3.20 -4.19 -9.06
N ALA A 73 3.95 -5.19 -9.49
CA ALA A 73 4.95 -5.08 -10.54
C ALA A 73 4.65 -6.12 -11.63
N GLY A 74 5.02 -5.80 -12.86
CA GLY A 74 4.78 -6.62 -14.04
C GLY A 74 3.40 -6.43 -14.69
N GLY A 75 2.95 -7.45 -15.42
CA GLY A 75 1.73 -7.46 -16.23
C GLY A 75 2.01 -7.12 -17.71
N ARG A 76 1.07 -6.42 -18.36
CA ARG A 76 1.11 -6.21 -19.82
C ARG A 76 2.41 -5.55 -20.32
N LEU A 77 2.99 -4.63 -19.57
CA LEU A 77 4.24 -3.93 -19.94
C LEU A 77 5.47 -4.84 -19.93
N THR A 78 5.40 -5.93 -19.18
CA THR A 78 6.48 -6.89 -19.01
C THR A 78 6.14 -8.26 -19.62
N THR A 79 4.99 -8.37 -20.27
CA THR A 79 4.56 -9.60 -20.94
C THR A 79 5.05 -9.61 -22.38
N ARG A 80 5.85 -10.61 -22.73
CA ARG A 80 6.33 -10.85 -24.09
C ARG A 80 5.66 -12.11 -24.67
N PRO A 81 5.41 -12.17 -25.99
CA PRO A 81 5.03 -13.42 -26.63
C PRO A 81 6.15 -14.45 -26.42
N ALA A 82 5.80 -15.62 -25.88
CA ALA A 82 6.75 -16.71 -25.72
C ALA A 82 6.66 -17.68 -26.90
N VAL A 83 7.79 -18.29 -27.25
CA VAL A 83 7.86 -19.33 -28.28
C VAL A 83 6.94 -20.52 -27.94
N SER A 84 6.77 -20.82 -26.65
CA SER A 84 5.88 -21.86 -26.14
C SER A 84 4.49 -21.32 -25.81
N SER A 85 3.76 -20.81 -26.81
CA SER A 85 2.29 -20.57 -26.87
C SER A 85 1.58 -19.79 -25.75
N LYS A 86 2.21 -19.49 -24.60
CA LYS A 86 1.66 -18.70 -23.49
C LYS A 86 2.53 -17.45 -23.28
N PRO A 87 1.95 -16.25 -23.26
CA PRO A 87 2.70 -15.03 -22.97
C PRO A 87 3.45 -15.14 -21.63
N PHE A 88 4.70 -14.71 -21.61
CA PHE A 88 5.56 -14.78 -20.43
C PHE A 88 5.82 -13.37 -19.87
N ASP A 89 5.58 -13.20 -18.58
CA ASP A 89 5.90 -11.97 -17.85
C ASP A 89 7.34 -12.03 -17.33
N TYR A 90 8.25 -11.28 -17.97
CA TYR A 90 9.66 -11.29 -17.61
C TYR A 90 9.94 -10.70 -16.23
N ALA A 91 9.04 -9.87 -15.66
CA ALA A 91 9.19 -9.37 -14.28
C ALA A 91 9.27 -10.51 -13.26
N ARG A 92 8.58 -11.63 -13.52
CA ARG A 92 8.66 -12.84 -12.69
C ARG A 92 9.98 -13.57 -12.90
N GLY A 93 10.48 -13.59 -14.12
CA GLY A 93 11.80 -14.12 -14.45
C GLY A 93 12.93 -13.33 -13.78
N ASP A 94 12.81 -12.01 -13.69
CA ASP A 94 13.75 -11.18 -12.96
C ASP A 94 13.68 -11.45 -11.45
N GLU A 95 12.48 -11.49 -10.87
CA GLU A 95 12.32 -11.70 -9.42
C GLU A 95 12.85 -13.05 -8.94
N PHE A 96 12.62 -14.13 -9.70
CA PHE A 96 12.92 -15.51 -9.26
C PHE A 96 14.07 -16.18 -10.03
N GLY A 97 14.58 -15.54 -11.07
CA GLY A 97 15.50 -16.17 -12.01
C GLY A 97 14.80 -17.07 -13.02
N THR A 98 15.56 -17.52 -14.01
CA THR A 98 15.14 -18.49 -15.02
C THR A 98 16.24 -19.53 -15.22
N ALA A 99 16.01 -20.54 -16.07
CA ALA A 99 17.03 -21.53 -16.40
C ALA A 99 18.32 -20.91 -17.00
N LYS A 100 18.23 -19.71 -17.58
CA LYS A 100 19.34 -19.04 -18.28
C LYS A 100 19.82 -17.75 -17.60
N MET A 101 19.18 -17.33 -16.51
CA MET A 101 19.44 -16.05 -15.86
C MET A 101 19.30 -16.17 -14.35
N THR A 102 20.26 -15.63 -13.61
CA THR A 102 20.20 -15.57 -12.15
C THR A 102 19.10 -14.62 -11.67
N ALA A 103 18.55 -14.89 -10.48
CA ALA A 103 17.52 -14.04 -9.88
C ALA A 103 18.07 -12.66 -9.53
N ARG A 104 17.30 -11.62 -9.86
CA ARG A 104 17.54 -10.21 -9.53
C ARG A 104 16.34 -9.66 -8.77
N PRO A 105 16.14 -10.10 -7.52
CA PRO A 105 14.91 -9.85 -6.80
C PRO A 105 14.82 -8.39 -6.35
N PHE A 106 13.73 -7.73 -6.69
CA PHE A 106 13.48 -6.31 -6.42
C PHE A 106 12.18 -6.09 -5.66
N PHE A 107 11.21 -7.00 -5.78
CA PHE A 107 9.87 -6.82 -5.26
C PHE A 107 9.75 -7.30 -3.82
N PHE A 108 9.91 -8.61 -3.59
CA PHE A 108 9.72 -9.20 -2.26
C PHE A 108 10.81 -8.79 -1.25
N PRO A 109 12.11 -8.69 -1.62
CA PRO A 109 13.11 -8.17 -0.70
C PRO A 109 12.80 -6.75 -0.24
N THR A 110 12.46 -5.85 -1.17
CA THR A 110 12.11 -4.46 -0.85
C THR A 110 10.89 -4.36 0.05
N TYR A 111 9.85 -5.15 -0.22
CA TYR A 111 8.69 -5.23 0.67
C TYR A 111 9.07 -5.72 2.08
N ARG A 112 9.86 -6.80 2.18
CA ARG A 112 10.27 -7.37 3.47
C ARG A 112 11.09 -6.38 4.30
N LEU A 113 12.01 -5.66 3.67
CA LEU A 113 12.85 -4.65 4.32
C LEU A 113 12.02 -3.47 4.85
N THR A 114 11.02 -3.02 4.10
CA THR A 114 10.23 -1.83 4.43
C THR A 114 9.03 -2.11 5.32
N LYS A 115 8.51 -3.35 5.32
CA LYS A 115 7.28 -3.77 6.04
C LYS A 115 7.22 -3.28 7.49
N LYS A 116 8.27 -3.52 8.29
CA LYS A 116 8.28 -3.12 9.70
C LYS A 116 8.21 -1.61 9.87
N LYS A 117 8.94 -0.86 9.03
CA LYS A 117 8.94 0.62 9.05
C LYS A 117 7.58 1.18 8.67
N MET A 118 6.95 0.64 7.61
CA MET A 118 5.61 1.05 7.18
C MET A 118 4.57 0.82 8.28
N ILE A 119 4.52 -0.38 8.86
CA ILE A 119 3.57 -0.70 9.94
C ILE A 119 3.79 0.23 11.14
N SER A 120 5.04 0.49 11.50
CA SER A 120 5.37 1.39 12.60
C SER A 120 4.96 2.84 12.31
N ALA A 121 5.16 3.32 11.07
CA ALA A 121 4.73 4.65 10.64
C ALA A 121 3.20 4.81 10.71
N MET A 122 2.45 3.86 10.16
CA MET A 122 0.99 3.80 10.26
C MET A 122 0.52 3.88 11.70
N LYS A 123 1.05 3.01 12.59
CA LYS A 123 0.67 2.98 14.01
C LYS A 123 0.92 4.33 14.69
N ARG A 124 2.12 4.89 14.53
CA ARG A 124 2.47 6.19 15.14
C ARG A 124 1.54 7.30 14.67
N LYS A 125 1.21 7.32 13.38
CA LYS A 125 0.35 8.35 12.81
C LYS A 125 -1.08 8.29 13.37
N LEU A 126 -1.64 7.09 13.45
CA LEU A 126 -2.98 6.86 14.03
C LEU A 126 -3.01 7.19 15.53
N THR A 127 -2.03 6.71 16.29
CA THR A 127 -1.92 7.03 17.72
C THR A 127 -1.79 8.54 17.94
N LYS A 128 -1.06 9.26 17.07
CA LYS A 128 -0.94 10.72 17.15
C LYS A 128 -2.28 11.42 16.90
N SER A 129 -3.04 11.02 15.88
CA SER A 129 -4.37 11.61 15.61
C SER A 129 -5.31 11.39 16.80
N ILE A 130 -5.36 10.16 17.35
CA ILE A 130 -6.19 9.87 18.53
C ILE A 130 -5.77 10.71 19.74
N LYS A 131 -4.45 10.80 20.01
CA LYS A 131 -3.94 11.55 21.18
C LYS A 131 -4.24 13.04 21.07
N ASN A 132 -4.06 13.63 19.89
CA ASN A 132 -4.33 15.04 19.66
C ASN A 132 -5.80 15.36 19.96
N ARG A 133 -6.73 14.52 19.49
CA ARG A 133 -8.16 14.71 19.72
C ARG A 133 -8.60 14.45 21.16
N SER A 134 -7.92 13.55 21.88
CA SER A 134 -8.21 13.30 23.31
C SER A 134 -7.70 14.38 24.25
N ALA A 135 -6.78 15.23 23.78
CA ALA A 135 -6.19 16.31 24.57
C ALA A 135 -6.93 17.64 24.40
N GLU A 136 -7.84 17.73 23.43
CA GLU A 136 -8.83 18.80 23.26
C GLU A 136 -10.07 18.57 24.14
#